data_AF-A0A3D0F408-F1
#
_entry.id   AF-A0A3D0F408-F1
#
_cell.length_a   1.000
_cell.length_b   1.000
_cell.length_c   1.000
_cell.angle_alpha   90.00
_cell.angle_beta   90.00
_cell.angle_gamma   90.00
#
_symmetry.space_group_name_H-M   'P 1'
#
loop_
_entity.id
_entity.type
_entity.pdbx_description
1 polymer ?
#
loop_
_entity_poly.entity_id
_entity_poly.type
_entity_poly.pdbx_seq_one_letter_code
_entity_poly.pdbx_strand_id
1 'polypeptide(L)'
;MGFSRLFKKGRYLFYIGVPIFMAVLILGAVTLFSQKPPTEKIEAARKAIADAIKDEADIYTPDQLAIAQKKWQEAMDEWKLNNEKSAIVRNYSKAIVFADLAIKTAKSAGEEAKKVKEKLLKELGVNIAALKVSVSYIEQATSKLPLNHNIRKKLTPYLMKLNEVESAFNRNDLLSAKKGIEKIKTNIEVLKKQTTELLREYFSSYSKWVKLDQDMKQWSKNNNSISLVVDKFSKRCIVYKSGKKLREFEVELGLNWLGEKLQRGDKATPEGRYSITAKKSGSKTIYHKALLINFPNEEDKIRFSKMKARGSISRNAHIGGMIEIHGGGGRGIDWTEGCVALENRDMDNLYALCSVGTPVAIVGSLTPLEKIFNLEEVE
;
A
#
# COMPACT_ATOMS: atom_id res chain seq x y z
N MET A 1 -80.74 53.27 67.60
CA MET A 1 -80.04 51.96 67.62
C MET A 1 -79.43 51.54 66.25
N GLY A 2 -79.05 52.49 65.37
CA GLY A 2 -78.62 52.17 63.98
C GLY A 2 -77.13 52.26 63.66
N PHE A 3 -76.31 52.91 64.50
CA PHE A 3 -74.91 53.23 64.15
C PHE A 3 -73.88 52.13 64.49
N SER A 4 -74.21 51.13 65.32
CA SER A 4 -73.25 50.10 65.76
C SER A 4 -73.10 48.90 64.81
N ARG A 5 -74.05 48.69 63.89
CA ARG A 5 -73.99 47.58 62.90
C ARG A 5 -73.11 47.91 61.70
N LEU A 6 -72.97 49.20 61.33
CA LEU A 6 -72.11 49.64 60.22
C LEU A 6 -70.61 49.56 60.55
N PHE A 7 -70.20 49.95 61.76
CA PHE A 7 -68.81 49.85 62.21
C PHE A 7 -68.32 48.40 62.39
N LYS A 8 -69.20 47.48 62.80
CA LYS A 8 -68.87 46.04 62.89
C LYS A 8 -68.73 45.39 61.52
N LYS A 9 -69.56 45.74 60.52
CA LYS A 9 -69.43 45.26 59.14
C LYS A 9 -68.16 45.78 58.46
N GLY A 10 -67.79 47.05 58.66
CA GLY A 10 -66.55 47.62 58.12
C GLY A 10 -65.28 46.96 58.69
N ARG A 11 -65.24 46.67 60.01
CA ARG A 11 -64.14 45.90 60.63
C ARG A 11 -64.07 44.48 60.08
N TYR A 12 -65.20 43.81 59.90
CA TYR A 12 -65.24 42.43 59.37
C TYR A 12 -64.75 42.36 57.91
N LEU A 13 -65.14 43.32 57.06
CA LEU A 13 -64.59 43.47 55.71
C LEU A 13 -63.09 43.81 55.71
N PHE A 14 -62.59 44.55 56.70
CA PHE A 14 -61.16 44.88 56.82
C PHE A 14 -60.32 43.65 57.24
N TYR A 15 -60.78 42.89 58.25
CA TYR A 15 -60.07 41.68 58.74
C TYR A 15 -60.07 40.51 57.74
N ILE A 16 -60.99 40.47 56.78
CA ILE A 16 -61.03 39.45 55.72
C ILE A 16 -60.45 39.99 54.41
N GLY A 17 -60.73 41.25 54.07
CA GLY A 17 -60.29 41.88 52.82
C GLY A 17 -58.80 42.15 52.75
N VAL A 18 -58.16 42.55 53.86
CA VAL A 18 -56.70 42.77 53.91
C VAL A 18 -55.90 41.48 53.68
N PRO A 19 -56.18 40.35 54.35
CA PRO A 19 -55.48 39.09 54.06
C PRO A 19 -55.76 38.55 52.66
N ILE A 20 -56.97 38.73 52.11
CA ILE A 20 -57.26 38.35 50.71
C ILE A 20 -56.47 39.24 49.74
N PHE A 21 -56.43 40.56 49.97
CA PHE A 21 -55.67 41.49 49.15
C PHE A 21 -54.16 41.23 49.23
N MET A 22 -53.64 40.97 50.43
CA MET A 22 -52.25 40.55 50.65
C MET A 22 -51.96 39.20 49.98
N ALA A 23 -52.88 38.24 50.05
CA ALA A 23 -52.73 36.96 49.36
C ALA A 23 -52.73 37.14 47.83
N VAL A 24 -53.57 38.02 47.28
CA VAL A 24 -53.58 38.36 45.85
C VAL A 24 -52.32 39.13 45.44
N LEU A 25 -51.81 40.03 46.28
CA LEU A 25 -50.53 40.71 46.05
C LEU A 25 -49.34 39.75 46.12
N ILE A 26 -49.34 38.81 47.06
CA ILE A 26 -48.32 37.75 47.17
C ILE A 26 -48.43 36.81 45.97
N LEU A 27 -49.63 36.40 45.56
CA LEU A 27 -49.85 35.56 44.38
C LEU A 27 -49.46 36.30 43.08
N GLY A 28 -49.78 37.60 43.00
CA GLY A 28 -49.39 38.50 41.92
C GLY A 28 -47.88 38.70 41.86
N ALA A 29 -47.21 38.91 42.99
CA ALA A 29 -45.76 39.01 43.08
C ALA A 29 -45.08 37.67 42.75
N VAL A 30 -45.61 36.54 43.26
CA VAL A 30 -45.13 35.19 42.93
C VAL A 30 -45.27 34.92 41.44
N THR A 31 -46.34 35.36 40.79
CA THR A 31 -46.50 35.16 39.33
C THR A 31 -45.66 36.13 38.50
N LEU A 32 -45.45 37.37 38.95
CA LEU A 32 -44.65 38.39 38.26
C LEU A 32 -43.13 38.19 38.39
N PHE A 33 -42.65 37.71 39.55
CA PHE A 33 -41.21 37.56 39.82
C PHE A 33 -40.67 36.13 39.65
N SER A 34 -41.55 35.15 39.41
CA SER A 34 -41.14 33.75 39.29
C SER A 34 -40.68 33.41 37.88
N GLN A 35 -39.40 33.11 37.72
CA GLN A 35 -38.84 32.65 36.45
C GLN A 35 -39.41 31.29 36.07
N LYS A 36 -39.88 31.13 34.83
CA LYS A 36 -40.28 29.80 34.32
C LYS A 36 -39.03 28.93 34.12
N PRO A 37 -39.10 27.61 34.38
CA PRO A 37 -37.99 26.71 34.10
C PRO A 37 -37.60 26.75 32.60
N PRO A 38 -36.30 26.80 32.24
CA PRO A 38 -35.83 26.92 30.86
C PRO A 38 -35.84 25.59 30.09
N THR A 39 -36.97 24.87 30.11
CA THR A 39 -37.12 23.55 29.49
C THR A 39 -36.81 23.57 27.99
N GLU A 40 -37.27 24.59 27.26
CA GLU A 40 -37.01 24.74 25.83
C GLU A 40 -35.51 24.85 25.51
N LYS A 41 -34.75 25.62 26.31
CA LYS A 41 -33.29 25.77 26.13
C LYS A 41 -32.54 24.48 26.46
N ILE A 42 -32.96 23.77 27.51
CA ILE A 42 -32.37 22.49 27.90
C ILE A 42 -32.58 21.43 26.82
N GLU A 43 -33.79 21.35 26.26
CA GLU A 43 -34.10 20.44 25.15
C GLU A 43 -33.36 20.87 23.86
N ALA A 44 -33.24 22.17 23.59
CA ALA A 44 -32.45 22.67 22.47
C ALA A 44 -30.96 22.30 22.59
N ALA A 45 -30.40 22.35 23.80
CA ALA A 45 -29.02 21.93 24.07
C ALA A 45 -28.84 20.41 23.88
N ARG A 46 -29.77 19.61 24.39
CA ARG A 46 -29.78 18.16 24.16
C ARG A 46 -29.88 17.82 22.66
N LYS A 47 -30.76 18.50 21.93
CA LYS A 47 -30.91 18.36 20.49
C LYS A 47 -29.63 18.74 19.75
N ALA A 48 -29.00 19.86 20.11
CA ALA A 48 -27.74 20.29 19.49
C ALA A 48 -26.61 19.26 19.68
N ILE A 49 -26.53 18.60 20.85
CA ILE A 49 -25.58 17.50 21.08
C ILE A 49 -25.91 16.30 20.20
N ALA A 50 -27.19 15.93 20.08
CA ALA A 50 -27.61 14.83 19.22
C ALA A 50 -27.32 15.12 17.73
N ASP A 51 -27.56 16.35 17.28
CA ASP A 51 -27.23 16.80 15.93
C ASP A 51 -25.70 16.76 15.70
N ALA A 52 -24.89 17.15 16.69
CA ALA A 52 -23.43 17.05 16.61
C ALA A 52 -22.93 15.60 16.52
N ILE A 53 -23.54 14.68 17.27
CA ILE A 53 -23.26 13.23 17.16
C ILE A 53 -23.67 12.68 15.80
N LYS A 54 -24.82 13.11 15.27
CA LYS A 54 -25.24 12.76 13.90
C LYS A 54 -24.24 13.27 12.85
N ASP A 55 -23.61 14.40 13.13
CA ASP A 55 -22.50 14.97 12.36
C ASP A 55 -21.13 14.33 12.71
N GLU A 56 -21.13 13.21 13.45
CA GLU A 56 -19.96 12.39 13.82
C GLU A 56 -18.90 13.12 14.67
N ALA A 57 -19.34 14.11 15.48
CA ALA A 57 -18.45 14.84 16.39
C ALA A 57 -17.82 13.96 17.47
N ASP A 58 -18.42 12.81 17.78
CA ASP A 58 -17.88 11.79 18.69
C ASP A 58 -16.67 11.04 18.10
N ILE A 59 -16.54 11.02 16.78
CA ILE A 59 -15.42 10.39 16.06
C ILE A 59 -14.32 11.42 15.78
N TYR A 60 -14.68 12.58 15.21
CA TYR A 60 -13.72 13.53 14.66
C TYR A 60 -13.35 14.68 15.59
N THR A 61 -14.21 15.02 16.56
CA THR A 61 -13.98 16.11 17.53
C THR A 61 -14.44 15.72 18.95
N PRO A 62 -14.03 14.54 19.47
CA PRO A 62 -14.57 13.99 20.71
C PRO A 62 -14.39 14.94 21.91
N ASP A 63 -13.28 15.66 21.97
CA ASP A 63 -12.99 16.60 23.05
C ASP A 63 -13.99 17.78 23.08
N GLN A 64 -14.36 18.32 21.92
CA GLN A 64 -15.33 19.41 21.84
C GLN A 64 -16.74 18.92 22.20
N LEU A 65 -17.11 17.73 21.74
CA LEU A 65 -18.38 17.12 22.10
C LEU A 65 -18.47 16.85 23.62
N ALA A 66 -17.39 16.36 24.24
CA ALA A 66 -17.33 16.13 25.67
C ALA A 66 -17.51 17.42 26.48
N ILE A 67 -16.95 18.55 26.00
CA ILE A 67 -17.18 19.86 26.62
C ILE A 67 -18.66 20.25 26.53
N ALA A 68 -19.31 20.05 25.36
CA ALA A 68 -20.73 20.36 25.20
C ALA A 68 -21.62 19.51 26.13
N GLN A 69 -21.34 18.20 26.22
CA GLN A 69 -22.04 17.27 27.12
C GLN A 69 -21.88 17.67 28.59
N LYS A 70 -20.66 18.05 28.99
CA LYS A 70 -20.38 18.56 30.34
C LYS A 70 -21.18 19.82 30.64
N LYS A 71 -21.24 20.79 29.70
CA LYS A 71 -22.04 22.02 29.88
C LYS A 71 -23.54 21.75 29.94
N TRP A 72 -24.04 20.78 29.17
CA TRP A 72 -25.42 20.36 29.29
C TRP A 72 -25.72 19.71 30.65
N GLN A 73 -24.81 18.87 31.16
CA GLN A 73 -24.95 18.28 32.49
C GLN A 73 -24.97 19.36 33.59
N GLU A 74 -24.05 20.32 33.54
CA GLU A 74 -24.02 21.47 34.46
C GLU A 74 -25.34 22.28 34.40
N ALA A 75 -25.92 22.45 33.20
CA ALA A 75 -27.23 23.09 33.03
C ALA A 75 -28.37 22.28 33.67
N MET A 76 -28.36 20.96 33.51
CA MET A 76 -29.35 20.05 34.09
C MET A 76 -29.29 20.04 35.61
N ASP A 77 -28.09 20.06 36.20
CA ASP A 77 -27.90 20.04 37.65
C ASP A 77 -28.39 21.36 38.27
N GLU A 78 -28.06 22.51 37.65
CA GLU A 78 -28.58 23.82 38.06
C GLU A 78 -30.10 23.91 37.90
N TRP A 79 -30.66 23.34 36.84
CA TRP A 79 -32.12 23.29 36.62
C TRP A 79 -32.83 22.47 37.70
N LYS A 80 -32.33 21.27 38.02
CA LYS A 80 -32.88 20.41 39.08
C LYS A 80 -32.83 21.13 40.44
N LEU A 81 -31.67 21.69 40.79
CA LEU A 81 -31.48 22.40 42.05
C LEU A 81 -32.45 23.59 42.21
N ASN A 82 -32.74 24.31 41.12
CA ASN A 82 -33.66 25.46 41.18
C ASN A 82 -35.14 25.05 41.12
N ASN A 83 -35.48 23.85 40.64
CA ASN A 83 -36.85 23.31 40.70
C ASN A 83 -37.25 22.87 42.11
N GLU A 84 -36.29 22.54 42.97
CA GLU A 84 -36.53 22.22 44.38
C GLU A 84 -36.76 23.48 45.23
N LYS A 85 -36.48 24.68 44.69
CA LYS A 85 -36.65 25.96 45.38
C LYS A 85 -38.05 26.53 45.21
N SER A 86 -38.45 27.38 46.15
CA SER A 86 -39.70 28.14 46.04
C SER A 86 -39.67 29.13 44.87
N ALA A 87 -40.85 29.47 44.35
CA ALA A 87 -41.03 30.34 43.19
C ALA A 87 -40.38 31.75 43.32
N ILE A 88 -40.15 32.23 44.55
CA ILE A 88 -39.54 33.53 44.84
C ILE A 88 -38.01 33.46 44.83
N VAL A 89 -37.42 32.28 45.10
CA VAL A 89 -35.97 32.10 45.28
C VAL A 89 -35.30 31.47 44.06
N ARG A 90 -36.04 30.73 43.23
CA ARG A 90 -35.51 30.06 42.04
C ARG A 90 -34.91 31.05 41.04
N ASN A 91 -33.73 30.74 40.51
CA ASN A 91 -33.05 31.54 39.50
C ASN A 91 -32.35 30.62 38.49
N TYR A 92 -32.85 30.60 37.25
CA TYR A 92 -32.35 29.72 36.20
C TYR A 92 -31.27 30.36 35.33
N SER A 93 -30.76 31.55 35.67
CA SER A 93 -29.76 32.27 34.84
C SER A 93 -28.52 31.43 34.58
N LYS A 94 -28.01 30.69 35.58
CA LYS A 94 -26.87 29.78 35.42
C LYS A 94 -27.20 28.61 34.49
N ALA A 95 -28.36 27.97 34.69
CA ALA A 95 -28.83 26.89 33.82
C ALA A 95 -28.96 27.34 32.36
N ILE A 96 -29.46 28.56 32.12
CA ILE A 96 -29.57 29.17 30.79
C ILE A 96 -28.19 29.38 30.17
N VAL A 97 -27.24 29.95 30.91
CA VAL A 97 -25.86 30.19 30.43
C VAL A 97 -25.17 28.87 30.07
N PHE A 98 -25.27 27.86 30.93
CA PHE A 98 -24.69 26.55 30.65
C PHE A 98 -25.37 25.87 29.45
N ALA A 99 -26.69 25.99 29.29
CA ALA A 99 -27.40 25.48 28.13
C ALA A 99 -26.97 26.19 26.82
N ASP A 100 -26.83 27.52 26.84
CA ASP A 100 -26.37 28.29 25.67
C ASP A 100 -24.92 27.95 25.29
N LEU A 101 -24.04 27.75 26.29
CA LEU A 101 -22.68 27.25 26.07
C LEU A 101 -22.70 25.84 25.47
N ALA A 102 -23.53 24.94 25.99
CA ALA A 102 -23.67 23.59 25.45
C ALA A 102 -24.13 23.61 23.99
N ILE A 103 -25.14 24.43 23.64
CA ILE A 103 -25.62 24.61 22.27
C ILE A 103 -24.50 25.12 21.36
N LYS A 104 -23.80 26.18 21.78
CA LYS A 104 -22.73 26.79 20.99
C LYS A 104 -21.60 25.80 20.73
N THR A 105 -21.13 25.13 21.78
CA THR A 105 -20.03 24.16 21.65
C THR A 105 -20.45 22.94 20.83
N ALA A 106 -21.68 22.42 21.00
CA ALA A 106 -22.16 21.30 20.22
C ALA A 106 -22.24 21.63 18.72
N LYS A 107 -22.79 22.80 18.35
CA LYS A 107 -22.83 23.26 16.95
C LYS A 107 -21.42 23.39 16.36
N SER A 108 -20.52 24.02 17.11
CA SER A 108 -19.12 24.15 16.71
C SER A 108 -18.44 22.79 16.53
N ALA A 109 -18.71 21.83 17.41
CA ALA A 109 -18.17 20.48 17.31
C ALA A 109 -18.65 19.77 16.04
N GLY A 110 -19.96 19.83 15.73
CA GLY A 110 -20.51 19.24 14.51
C GLY A 110 -19.98 19.89 13.22
N GLU A 111 -19.86 21.22 13.19
CA GLU A 111 -19.28 21.94 12.05
C GLU A 111 -17.79 21.59 11.84
N GLU A 112 -17.02 21.52 12.91
CA GLU A 112 -15.61 21.16 12.84
C GLU A 112 -15.41 19.68 12.48
N ALA A 113 -16.25 18.78 13.00
CA ALA A 113 -16.24 17.36 12.64
C ALA A 113 -16.40 17.15 11.13
N LYS A 114 -17.32 17.87 10.48
CA LYS A 114 -17.49 17.86 9.02
C LYS A 114 -16.22 18.27 8.29
N LYS A 115 -15.59 19.37 8.71
CA LYS A 115 -14.35 19.87 8.11
C LYS A 115 -13.19 18.88 8.27
N VAL A 116 -13.03 18.33 9.48
CA VAL A 116 -12.01 17.32 9.78
C VAL A 116 -12.22 16.08 8.93
N LYS A 117 -13.47 15.59 8.81
CA LYS A 117 -13.82 14.45 7.97
C LYS A 117 -13.53 14.71 6.49
N GLU A 118 -13.94 15.85 5.95
CA GLU A 118 -13.67 16.22 4.55
C GLU A 118 -12.18 16.30 4.25
N LYS A 119 -11.40 16.91 5.15
CA LYS A 119 -9.95 16.98 5.03
C LYS A 119 -9.32 15.58 5.05
N LEU A 120 -9.75 14.74 5.99
CA LEU A 120 -9.26 13.37 6.12
C LEU A 120 -9.61 12.54 4.88
N LEU A 121 -10.82 12.68 4.33
CA LEU A 121 -11.24 11.97 3.12
C LEU A 121 -10.32 12.32 1.94
N LYS A 122 -10.02 13.61 1.72
CA LYS A 122 -9.10 14.07 0.68
C LYS A 122 -7.69 13.52 0.90
N GLU A 123 -7.16 13.63 2.12
CA GLU A 123 -5.82 13.17 2.47
C GLU A 123 -5.66 11.65 2.25
N LEU A 124 -6.62 10.86 2.73
CA LEU A 124 -6.59 9.41 2.59
C LEU A 124 -6.74 8.99 1.12
N GLY A 125 -7.59 9.66 0.35
CA GLY A 125 -7.73 9.40 -1.09
C GLY A 125 -6.40 9.59 -1.84
N VAL A 126 -5.69 10.69 -1.57
CA VAL A 126 -4.35 10.96 -2.15
C VAL A 126 -3.34 9.89 -1.73
N ASN A 127 -3.30 9.54 -0.45
CA ASN A 127 -2.38 8.51 0.04
C ASN A 127 -2.66 7.13 -0.58
N ILE A 128 -3.94 6.73 -0.68
CA ILE A 128 -4.33 5.47 -1.31
C ILE A 128 -3.89 5.45 -2.79
N ALA A 129 -4.18 6.52 -3.54
CA ALA A 129 -3.76 6.63 -4.93
C ALA A 129 -2.24 6.49 -5.09
N ALA A 130 -1.45 7.18 -4.25
CA ALA A 130 0.00 7.09 -4.26
C ALA A 130 0.50 5.66 -3.94
N LEU A 131 -0.09 4.99 -2.94
CA LEU A 131 0.25 3.61 -2.60
C LEU A 131 -0.05 2.64 -3.75
N LYS A 132 -1.19 2.81 -4.44
CA LYS A 132 -1.54 2.01 -5.61
C LYS A 132 -0.54 2.18 -6.75
N VAL A 133 -0.07 3.39 -7.01
CA VAL A 133 0.99 3.64 -8.00
C VAL A 133 2.28 2.92 -7.60
N SER A 134 2.71 3.08 -6.35
CA SER A 134 3.93 2.41 -5.85
C SER A 134 3.83 0.89 -5.89
N VAL A 135 2.68 0.32 -5.51
CA VAL A 135 2.40 -1.11 -5.58
C VAL A 135 2.37 -1.61 -7.02
N SER A 136 1.66 -0.92 -7.92
CA SER A 136 1.56 -1.30 -9.34
C SER A 136 2.94 -1.36 -9.99
N TYR A 137 3.82 -0.41 -9.69
CA TYR A 137 5.21 -0.45 -10.16
C TYR A 137 5.93 -1.72 -9.65
N ILE A 138 5.82 -2.07 -8.37
CA ILE A 138 6.45 -3.27 -7.81
C ILE A 138 5.84 -4.55 -8.42
N GLU A 139 4.53 -4.60 -8.65
CA GLU A 139 3.86 -5.73 -9.30
C GLU A 139 4.34 -5.92 -10.74
N GLN A 140 4.38 -4.85 -11.53
CA GLN A 140 4.92 -4.87 -12.89
C GLN A 140 6.37 -5.34 -12.90
N ALA A 141 7.19 -4.79 -12.00
CA ALA A 141 8.57 -5.22 -11.79
C ALA A 141 8.67 -6.73 -11.52
N THR A 142 8.00 -7.19 -10.46
CA THR A 142 8.05 -8.58 -9.97
C THR A 142 7.35 -9.59 -10.89
N SER A 143 6.48 -9.15 -11.81
CA SER A 143 5.91 -10.00 -12.86
C SER A 143 6.98 -10.53 -13.82
N LYS A 144 8.07 -9.77 -13.99
CA LYS A 144 9.21 -10.10 -14.85
C LYS A 144 10.41 -10.67 -14.10
N LEU A 145 10.32 -10.86 -12.78
CA LEU A 145 11.38 -11.46 -11.97
C LEU A 145 11.16 -12.97 -11.79
N PRO A 146 12.17 -13.74 -11.32
CA PRO A 146 11.97 -15.13 -10.94
C PRO A 146 10.79 -15.30 -9.97
N LEU A 147 9.97 -16.34 -10.18
CA LEU A 147 8.73 -16.55 -9.41
C LEU A 147 8.93 -16.63 -7.89
N ASN A 148 10.08 -17.16 -7.46
CA ASN A 148 10.43 -17.35 -6.05
C ASN A 148 11.15 -16.13 -5.43
N HIS A 149 11.25 -15.00 -6.15
CA HIS A 149 12.00 -13.83 -5.71
C HIS A 149 11.45 -13.22 -4.41
N ASN A 150 12.35 -12.77 -3.53
CA ASN A 150 12.01 -12.29 -2.19
C ASN A 150 11.06 -11.07 -2.19
N ILE A 151 11.20 -10.18 -3.18
CA ILE A 151 10.34 -8.99 -3.31
C ILE A 151 8.87 -9.41 -3.50
N ARG A 152 8.59 -10.43 -4.32
CA ARG A 152 7.23 -10.92 -4.53
C ARG A 152 6.61 -11.41 -3.22
N LYS A 153 7.37 -12.18 -2.42
CA LYS A 153 6.93 -12.66 -1.10
C LYS A 153 6.63 -11.51 -0.13
N LYS A 154 7.46 -10.46 -0.13
CA LYS A 154 7.27 -9.27 0.71
C LYS A 154 6.08 -8.42 0.27
N LEU A 155 5.77 -8.38 -1.02
CA LEU A 155 4.69 -7.56 -1.59
C LEU A 155 3.29 -8.08 -1.21
N THR A 156 3.08 -9.40 -1.21
CA THR A 156 1.77 -10.02 -0.96
C THR A 156 1.03 -9.50 0.29
N PRO A 157 1.62 -9.44 1.50
CA PRO A 157 0.92 -8.90 2.67
C PRO A 157 0.54 -7.43 2.51
N TYR A 158 1.31 -6.64 1.76
CA TYR A 158 1.00 -5.22 1.51
C TYR A 158 -0.16 -5.07 0.52
N LEU A 159 -0.27 -5.94 -0.49
CA LEU A 159 -1.44 -6.00 -1.39
C LEU A 159 -2.73 -6.27 -0.62
N MET A 160 -2.72 -7.30 0.22
CA MET A 160 -3.87 -7.63 1.07
C MET A 160 -4.25 -6.45 1.97
N LYS A 161 -3.24 -5.83 2.60
CA LYS A 161 -3.50 -4.71 3.51
C LYS A 161 -3.98 -3.44 2.80
N LEU A 162 -3.51 -3.18 1.58
CA LEU A 162 -3.99 -2.07 0.76
C LEU A 162 -5.45 -2.29 0.35
N ASN A 163 -5.84 -3.52 -0.02
CA ASN A 163 -7.24 -3.86 -0.29
C ASN A 163 -8.15 -3.64 0.94
N GLU A 164 -7.66 -3.98 2.15
CA GLU A 164 -8.38 -3.68 3.39
C GLU A 164 -8.55 -2.16 3.61
N VAL A 165 -7.49 -1.38 3.35
CA VAL A 165 -7.51 0.09 3.42
C VAL A 165 -8.53 0.67 2.45
N GLU A 166 -8.50 0.23 1.19
CA GLU A 166 -9.46 0.67 0.16
C GLU A 166 -10.89 0.32 0.56
N SER A 167 -11.11 -0.90 1.09
CA SER A 167 -12.42 -1.32 1.56
C SER A 167 -12.92 -0.48 2.75
N ALA A 168 -12.06 -0.16 3.71
CA ALA A 168 -12.41 0.71 4.84
C ALA A 168 -12.74 2.13 4.37
N PHE A 169 -11.92 2.70 3.48
CA PHE A 169 -12.14 4.01 2.87
C PHE A 169 -13.48 4.08 2.12
N ASN A 170 -13.79 3.07 1.30
CA ASN A 170 -15.04 2.99 0.54
C ASN A 170 -16.29 2.87 1.43
N ARG A 171 -16.16 2.31 2.65
CA ARG A 171 -17.22 2.26 3.65
C ARG A 171 -17.25 3.49 4.57
N ASN A 172 -16.45 4.52 4.29
CA ASN A 172 -16.32 5.73 5.11
C ASN A 172 -15.73 5.48 6.52
N ASP A 173 -15.10 4.32 6.74
CA ASP A 173 -14.35 4.02 7.97
C ASP A 173 -12.93 4.60 7.86
N LEU A 174 -12.87 5.94 7.97
CA LEU A 174 -11.66 6.71 7.70
C LEU A 174 -10.56 6.47 8.75
N LEU A 175 -10.92 6.18 10.01
CA LEU A 175 -9.93 5.92 11.06
C LEU A 175 -9.22 4.57 10.84
N SER A 176 -9.96 3.52 10.46
CA SER A 176 -9.35 2.23 10.10
C SER A 176 -8.48 2.35 8.85
N ALA A 177 -8.94 3.10 7.83
CA ALA A 177 -8.16 3.36 6.62
C ALA A 177 -6.85 4.10 6.95
N LYS A 178 -6.91 5.17 7.75
CA LYS A 178 -5.72 5.93 8.22
C LYS A 178 -4.71 5.02 8.92
N LYS A 179 -5.16 4.24 9.92
CA LYS A 179 -4.32 3.30 10.66
C LYS A 179 -3.71 2.23 9.74
N GLY A 180 -4.45 1.79 8.73
CA GLY A 180 -3.96 0.84 7.73
C GLY A 180 -2.85 1.44 6.86
N ILE A 181 -3.04 2.67 6.38
CA ILE A 181 -2.03 3.42 5.60
C ILE A 181 -0.75 3.60 6.41
N GLU A 182 -0.83 4.06 7.66
CA GLU A 182 0.32 4.27 8.55
C GLU A 182 1.17 3.00 8.72
N LYS A 183 0.55 1.82 8.72
CA LYS A 183 1.25 0.53 8.83
C LYS A 183 2.03 0.13 7.58
N ILE A 184 1.55 0.51 6.39
CA ILE A 184 2.10 0.00 5.12
C ILE A 184 2.90 1.02 4.33
N LYS A 185 2.64 2.33 4.51
CA LYS A 185 3.19 3.38 3.67
C LYS A 185 4.71 3.35 3.59
N THR A 186 5.39 3.40 4.73
CA THR A 186 6.86 3.36 4.78
C THR A 186 7.42 2.06 4.19
N ASN A 187 6.75 0.93 4.47
CA ASN A 187 7.22 -0.37 4.01
C ASN A 187 7.08 -0.55 2.49
N ILE A 188 5.99 -0.06 1.89
CA ILE A 188 5.79 -0.05 0.43
C ILE A 188 6.85 0.84 -0.23
N GLU A 189 7.13 2.03 0.31
CA GLU A 189 8.16 2.92 -0.24
C GLU A 189 9.57 2.32 -0.13
N VAL A 190 9.89 1.67 0.99
CA VAL A 190 11.15 0.92 1.14
C VAL A 190 11.23 -0.22 0.13
N LEU A 191 10.15 -0.99 -0.05
CA LEU A 191 10.11 -2.10 -1.00
C LEU A 191 10.23 -1.62 -2.45
N LYS A 192 9.59 -0.50 -2.79
CA LYS A 192 9.73 0.17 -4.09
C LYS A 192 11.18 0.57 -4.34
N LYS A 193 11.82 1.23 -3.37
CA LYS A 193 13.24 1.61 -3.46
C LYS A 193 14.13 0.39 -3.67
N GLN A 194 13.97 -0.67 -2.87
CA GLN A 194 14.72 -1.92 -3.01
C GLN A 194 14.52 -2.56 -4.40
N THR A 195 13.29 -2.50 -4.93
CA THR A 195 12.96 -3.03 -6.27
C THR A 195 13.67 -2.22 -7.35
N THR A 196 13.63 -0.89 -7.26
CA THR A 196 14.32 0.00 -8.21
C THR A 196 15.83 -0.19 -8.16
N GLU A 197 16.42 -0.29 -6.98
CA GLU A 197 17.86 -0.51 -6.81
C GLU A 197 18.30 -1.85 -7.40
N LEU A 198 17.56 -2.94 -7.12
CA LEU A 198 17.82 -4.25 -7.70
C LEU A 198 17.83 -4.20 -9.24
N LEU A 199 16.82 -3.57 -9.84
CA LEU A 199 16.70 -3.46 -11.29
C LEU A 199 17.84 -2.61 -11.87
N ARG A 200 18.15 -1.45 -11.26
CA ARG A 200 19.27 -0.60 -11.70
C ARG A 200 20.60 -1.33 -11.60
N GLU A 201 20.84 -2.06 -10.52
CA GLU A 201 22.05 -2.85 -10.33
C GLU A 201 22.16 -3.94 -11.40
N TYR A 202 21.08 -4.68 -11.66
CA TYR A 202 21.05 -5.69 -12.71
C TYR A 202 21.36 -5.09 -14.09
N PHE A 203 20.67 -4.00 -14.46
CA PHE A 203 20.82 -3.33 -15.75
C PHE A 203 22.09 -2.47 -15.87
N SER A 204 22.91 -2.35 -14.82
CA SER A 204 24.23 -1.71 -14.91
C SER A 204 25.15 -2.38 -15.95
N SER A 205 24.90 -3.66 -16.26
CA SER A 205 25.61 -4.43 -17.28
C SER A 205 25.03 -4.29 -18.70
N TYR A 206 23.99 -3.48 -18.90
CA TYR A 206 23.27 -3.37 -20.19
C TYR A 206 24.17 -3.05 -21.38
N SER A 207 25.08 -2.09 -21.25
CA SER A 207 26.03 -1.74 -22.32
C SER A 207 26.94 -2.90 -22.72
N LYS A 208 27.37 -3.72 -21.75
CA LYS A 208 28.16 -4.93 -21.98
C LYS A 208 27.34 -5.98 -22.76
N TRP A 209 26.06 -6.14 -22.42
CA TRP A 209 25.16 -7.07 -23.10
C TRP A 209 24.90 -6.67 -24.55
N VAL A 210 24.63 -5.38 -24.81
CA VAL A 210 24.44 -4.85 -26.17
C VAL A 210 25.70 -5.03 -27.00
N LYS A 211 26.88 -4.74 -26.43
CA LYS A 211 28.16 -4.98 -27.11
C LYS A 211 28.33 -6.46 -27.46
N LEU A 212 28.02 -7.36 -26.53
CA LEU A 212 28.14 -8.79 -26.77
C LEU A 212 27.19 -9.27 -27.89
N ASP A 213 25.97 -8.77 -27.96
CA ASP A 213 25.05 -9.06 -29.09
C ASP A 213 25.60 -8.56 -30.44
N GLN A 214 26.17 -7.35 -30.47
CA GLN A 214 26.84 -6.81 -31.65
C GLN A 214 28.02 -7.68 -32.08
N ASP A 215 28.86 -8.11 -31.14
CA ASP A 215 29.99 -9.00 -31.39
C ASP A 215 29.52 -10.34 -31.98
N MET A 216 28.40 -10.88 -31.50
CA MET A 216 27.82 -12.13 -32.01
C MET A 216 27.27 -11.99 -33.43
N LYS A 217 26.62 -10.87 -33.75
CA LYS A 217 26.19 -10.54 -35.12
C LYS A 217 27.39 -10.41 -36.05
N GLN A 218 28.40 -9.65 -35.65
CA GLN A 218 29.59 -9.41 -36.45
C GLN A 218 30.38 -10.70 -36.69
N TRP A 219 30.54 -11.54 -35.65
CA TRP A 219 31.19 -12.84 -35.78
C TRP A 219 30.45 -13.73 -36.79
N SER A 220 29.11 -13.80 -36.69
CA SER A 220 28.29 -14.58 -37.62
C SER A 220 28.44 -14.09 -39.07
N LYS A 221 28.51 -12.77 -39.28
CA LYS A 221 28.76 -12.14 -40.58
C LYS A 221 30.13 -12.53 -41.15
N ASN A 222 31.19 -12.34 -40.37
CA ASN A 222 32.58 -12.55 -40.82
C ASN A 222 32.89 -14.02 -41.12
N ASN A 223 32.33 -14.94 -40.36
CA ASN A 223 32.60 -16.37 -40.49
C ASN A 223 31.57 -17.10 -41.37
N ASN A 224 30.58 -16.38 -41.89
CA ASN A 224 29.41 -16.94 -42.58
C ASN A 224 28.82 -18.15 -41.83
N SER A 225 28.69 -18.06 -40.51
CA SER A 225 28.34 -19.18 -39.62
C SER A 225 27.27 -18.78 -38.59
N ILE A 226 26.80 -19.76 -37.81
CA ILE A 226 25.78 -19.56 -36.78
C ILE A 226 26.42 -19.06 -35.49
N SER A 227 25.79 -18.05 -34.88
CA SER A 227 26.08 -17.61 -33.51
C SER A 227 24.77 -17.49 -32.73
N LEU A 228 24.83 -17.70 -31.42
CA LEU A 228 23.63 -17.69 -30.55
C LEU A 228 23.69 -16.53 -29.54
N VAL A 229 22.55 -15.92 -29.25
CA VAL A 229 22.38 -15.00 -28.11
C VAL A 229 21.17 -15.44 -27.30
N VAL A 230 21.38 -15.77 -26.03
CA VAL A 230 20.30 -16.00 -25.07
C VAL A 230 20.07 -14.72 -24.28
N ASP A 231 18.91 -14.10 -24.47
CA ASP A 231 18.44 -12.95 -23.71
C ASP A 231 17.56 -13.45 -22.55
N LYS A 232 18.08 -13.29 -21.32
CA LYS A 232 17.46 -13.85 -20.12
C LYS A 232 16.13 -13.17 -19.77
N PHE A 233 16.03 -11.86 -19.98
CA PHE A 233 14.86 -11.07 -19.63
C PHE A 233 13.68 -11.32 -20.59
N SER A 234 13.97 -11.40 -21.89
CA SER A 234 12.95 -11.70 -22.91
C SER A 234 12.64 -13.18 -23.05
N LYS A 235 13.41 -14.06 -22.39
CA LYS A 235 13.28 -15.52 -22.46
C LYS A 235 13.41 -16.04 -23.89
N ARG A 236 14.39 -15.51 -24.63
CA ARG A 236 14.64 -15.89 -26.03
C ARG A 236 16.06 -16.40 -26.25
N CYS A 237 16.19 -17.45 -27.05
CA CYS A 237 17.43 -17.81 -27.74
C CYS A 237 17.33 -17.35 -29.20
N ILE A 238 18.15 -16.37 -29.55
CA ILE A 238 18.22 -15.76 -30.87
C ILE A 238 19.36 -16.42 -31.66
N VAL A 239 19.08 -16.83 -32.89
CA VAL A 239 20.05 -17.42 -33.80
C VAL A 239 20.40 -16.41 -34.88
N TYR A 240 21.69 -16.07 -35.01
CA TYR A 240 22.19 -15.22 -36.08
C TYR A 240 22.88 -16.04 -37.18
N LYS A 241 22.65 -15.65 -38.44
CA LYS A 241 23.38 -16.13 -39.63
C LYS A 241 23.74 -14.93 -40.50
N SER A 242 25.01 -14.85 -40.89
CA SER A 242 25.55 -13.76 -41.71
C SER A 242 25.22 -12.36 -41.12
N GLY A 243 25.18 -12.26 -39.79
CA GLY A 243 24.86 -11.03 -39.04
C GLY A 243 23.39 -10.63 -38.98
N LYS A 244 22.47 -11.46 -39.50
CA LYS A 244 21.01 -11.23 -39.44
C LYS A 244 20.33 -12.25 -38.56
N LYS A 245 19.23 -11.86 -37.90
CA LYS A 245 18.39 -12.80 -37.12
C LYS A 245 17.79 -13.82 -38.07
N LEU A 246 18.15 -15.09 -37.88
CA LEU A 246 17.64 -16.21 -38.67
C LEU A 246 16.38 -16.79 -38.02
N ARG A 247 16.44 -17.06 -36.72
CA ARG A 247 15.37 -17.67 -35.92
C ARG A 247 15.45 -17.17 -34.47
N GLU A 248 14.37 -17.34 -33.74
CA GLU A 248 14.32 -17.18 -32.29
C GLU A 248 13.48 -18.31 -31.68
N PHE A 249 13.82 -18.72 -30.48
CA PHE A 249 13.14 -19.76 -29.73
C PHE A 249 12.85 -19.27 -28.31
N GLU A 250 11.73 -19.70 -27.74
CA GLU A 250 11.45 -19.47 -26.32
C GLU A 250 12.35 -20.35 -25.45
N VAL A 251 12.77 -19.84 -24.29
CA VAL A 251 13.62 -20.57 -23.36
C VAL A 251 13.15 -20.44 -21.92
N GLU A 252 13.42 -21.50 -21.16
CA GLU A 252 13.31 -21.54 -19.72
C GLU A 252 14.70 -21.56 -19.10
N LEU A 253 14.88 -20.85 -17.99
CA LEU A 253 16.17 -20.61 -17.38
C LEU A 253 16.27 -21.22 -15.99
N GLY A 254 17.38 -20.92 -15.32
CA GLY A 254 17.58 -21.23 -13.92
C GLY A 254 16.56 -20.55 -13.03
N LEU A 255 16.19 -21.20 -11.93
CA LEU A 255 15.25 -20.65 -10.93
C LEU A 255 15.69 -19.30 -10.34
N ASN A 256 16.99 -18.98 -10.39
CA ASN A 256 17.56 -17.71 -9.97
C ASN A 256 18.21 -17.01 -11.17
N TRP A 257 17.56 -17.02 -12.34
CA TRP A 257 18.14 -16.46 -13.55
C TRP A 257 18.51 -14.98 -13.41
N LEU A 258 17.83 -14.17 -12.59
CA LEU A 258 18.25 -12.78 -12.38
C LEU A 258 19.59 -12.67 -11.64
N GLY A 259 19.93 -13.66 -10.82
CA GLY A 259 21.18 -13.68 -10.07
C GLY A 259 22.40 -13.88 -10.96
N GLU A 260 23.56 -13.45 -10.46
CA GLU A 260 24.85 -13.76 -11.06
C GLU A 260 25.24 -15.21 -10.75
N LYS A 261 25.72 -15.95 -11.77
CA LYS A 261 26.25 -17.29 -11.57
C LYS A 261 27.65 -17.25 -10.95
N LEU A 262 27.73 -17.55 -9.67
CA LEU A 262 28.96 -17.49 -8.87
C LEU A 262 29.39 -18.85 -8.33
N GLN A 263 28.47 -19.78 -8.08
CA GLN A 263 28.83 -21.07 -7.48
C GLN A 263 27.80 -22.17 -7.78
N ARG A 264 28.21 -23.43 -7.62
CA ARG A 264 27.30 -24.57 -7.69
C ARG A 264 26.12 -24.37 -6.72
N GLY A 265 24.91 -24.61 -7.21
CA GLY A 265 23.68 -24.53 -6.42
C GLY A 265 23.04 -23.14 -6.36
N ASP A 266 23.63 -22.11 -6.95
CA ASP A 266 23.02 -20.77 -7.04
C ASP A 266 21.78 -20.70 -7.94
N LYS A 267 21.58 -21.74 -8.78
CA LYS A 267 20.47 -21.86 -9.75
C LYS A 267 20.40 -20.70 -10.74
N ALA A 268 21.50 -19.98 -10.94
CA ALA A 268 21.61 -18.90 -11.90
C ALA A 268 22.07 -19.43 -13.25
N THR A 269 21.49 -18.91 -14.33
CA THR A 269 22.01 -19.06 -15.69
C THR A 269 23.12 -18.04 -15.89
N PRO A 270 24.33 -18.46 -16.30
CA PRO A 270 25.48 -17.56 -16.36
C PRO A 270 25.30 -16.48 -17.42
N GLU A 271 26.03 -15.38 -17.27
CA GLU A 271 26.12 -14.32 -18.27
C GLU A 271 27.58 -14.18 -18.73
N GLY A 272 27.76 -14.05 -20.04
CA GLY A 272 29.08 -13.99 -20.67
C GLY A 272 29.12 -14.60 -22.06
N ARG A 273 30.33 -14.73 -22.59
CA ARG A 273 30.61 -15.36 -23.88
C ARG A 273 31.11 -16.78 -23.69
N TYR A 274 30.51 -17.71 -24.43
CA TYR A 274 30.73 -19.14 -24.38
C TYR A 274 30.87 -19.72 -25.79
N SER A 275 31.23 -21.00 -25.86
CA SER A 275 31.21 -21.82 -27.06
C SER A 275 30.68 -23.21 -26.75
N ILE A 276 30.04 -23.81 -27.75
CA ILE A 276 29.58 -25.20 -27.65
C ILE A 276 30.79 -26.13 -27.69
N THR A 277 30.98 -26.94 -26.66
CA THR A 277 32.08 -27.90 -26.54
C THR A 277 31.67 -29.32 -26.91
N ALA A 278 30.39 -29.66 -26.75
CA ALA A 278 29.86 -30.95 -27.14
C ALA A 278 28.40 -30.87 -27.56
N LYS A 279 28.03 -31.71 -28.53
CA LYS A 279 26.65 -31.98 -28.91
C LYS A 279 26.29 -33.39 -28.43
N LYS A 280 25.23 -33.51 -27.63
CA LYS A 280 24.80 -34.76 -27.00
C LYS A 280 23.38 -35.12 -27.45
N SER A 281 23.15 -36.41 -27.70
CA SER A 281 21.86 -36.99 -28.06
C SER A 281 21.84 -38.47 -27.69
N GLY A 282 20.66 -39.09 -27.61
CA GLY A 282 20.51 -40.48 -27.21
C GLY A 282 21.08 -40.70 -25.80
N SER A 283 21.79 -41.81 -25.58
CA SER A 283 22.35 -42.18 -24.26
C SER A 283 23.42 -41.23 -23.70
N LYS A 284 23.88 -40.24 -24.48
CA LYS A 284 24.91 -39.27 -24.04
C LYS A 284 24.37 -38.12 -23.19
N THR A 285 23.05 -38.00 -23.05
CA THR A 285 22.39 -36.96 -22.24
C THR A 285 21.09 -37.50 -21.67
N ILE A 286 20.66 -36.94 -20.53
CA ILE A 286 19.36 -37.23 -19.92
C ILE A 286 18.23 -36.41 -20.56
N TYR A 287 18.56 -35.43 -21.39
CA TYR A 287 17.61 -34.60 -22.13
C TYR A 287 17.37 -35.15 -23.53
N HIS A 288 16.39 -34.60 -24.25
CA HIS A 288 16.13 -34.97 -25.65
C HIS A 288 17.39 -34.78 -26.52
N LYS A 289 17.97 -33.58 -26.48
CA LYS A 289 19.27 -33.20 -27.03
C LYS A 289 19.88 -32.10 -26.17
N ALA A 290 21.20 -32.00 -26.17
CA ALA A 290 21.91 -30.98 -25.40
C ALA A 290 23.15 -30.45 -26.12
N LEU A 291 23.39 -29.14 -25.98
CA LEU A 291 24.57 -28.42 -26.41
C LEU A 291 25.31 -27.97 -25.14
N LEU A 292 26.41 -28.66 -24.81
CA LEU A 292 27.24 -28.31 -23.66
C LEU A 292 28.04 -27.05 -24.00
N ILE A 293 28.01 -26.05 -23.12
CA ILE A 293 28.85 -24.85 -23.26
C ILE A 293 30.11 -24.96 -22.39
N ASN A 294 31.14 -24.18 -22.71
CA ASN A 294 32.40 -24.13 -21.95
C ASN A 294 32.29 -23.37 -20.62
N PHE A 295 31.18 -23.46 -19.89
CA PHE A 295 31.09 -22.95 -18.52
C PHE A 295 31.65 -23.98 -17.52
N PRO A 296 32.52 -23.59 -16.58
CA PRO A 296 33.13 -22.26 -16.45
C PRO A 296 34.27 -22.03 -17.45
N ASN A 297 34.30 -20.84 -18.06
CA ASN A 297 35.43 -20.40 -18.89
C ASN A 297 36.47 -19.65 -18.02
N GLU A 298 37.52 -19.09 -18.63
CA GLU A 298 38.56 -18.35 -17.88
C GLU A 298 38.01 -17.11 -17.16
N GLU A 299 37.08 -16.37 -17.77
CA GLU A 299 36.44 -15.21 -17.13
C GLU A 299 35.64 -15.63 -15.89
N ASP A 300 34.92 -16.76 -15.96
CA ASP A 300 34.18 -17.33 -14.83
C ASP A 300 35.12 -17.74 -13.70
N LYS A 301 36.25 -18.39 -14.01
CA LYS A 301 37.26 -18.79 -13.02
C LYS A 301 37.90 -17.59 -12.33
N ILE A 302 38.19 -16.53 -13.08
CA ILE A 302 38.72 -15.27 -12.54
C ILE A 302 37.69 -14.62 -11.62
N ARG A 303 36.44 -14.50 -12.09
CA ARG A 303 35.33 -13.95 -11.29
C ARG A 303 35.14 -14.73 -10.00
N PHE A 304 35.04 -16.05 -10.08
CA PHE A 304 34.90 -16.94 -8.93
C PHE A 304 36.01 -16.75 -7.90
N SER A 305 37.27 -16.74 -8.35
CA SER A 305 38.43 -16.53 -7.48
C SER A 305 38.38 -15.17 -6.78
N LYS A 306 38.01 -14.10 -7.49
CA LYS A 306 37.81 -12.76 -6.90
C LYS A 306 36.70 -12.75 -5.85
N MET A 307 35.56 -13.41 -6.13
CA MET A 307 34.44 -13.49 -5.19
C MET A 307 34.81 -14.24 -3.90
N LYS A 308 35.59 -15.33 -4.02
CA LYS A 308 36.13 -16.05 -2.85
C LYS A 308 37.10 -15.18 -2.06
N ALA A 309 38.02 -14.51 -2.74
CA ALA A 309 39.05 -13.69 -2.08
C ALA A 309 38.45 -12.54 -1.26
N ARG A 310 37.38 -11.90 -1.76
CA ARG A 310 36.69 -10.80 -1.05
C ARG A 310 35.64 -11.27 -0.03
N GLY A 311 35.49 -12.58 0.19
CA GLY A 311 34.55 -13.15 1.15
C GLY A 311 33.07 -13.12 0.74
N SER A 312 32.75 -12.81 -0.52
CA SER A 312 31.34 -12.80 -1.00
C SER A 312 30.75 -14.20 -1.15
N ILE A 313 31.60 -15.22 -1.31
CA ILE A 313 31.20 -16.63 -1.33
C ILE A 313 32.14 -17.44 -0.43
N SER A 314 31.67 -18.60 0.03
CA SER A 314 32.41 -19.46 0.95
C SER A 314 33.78 -19.87 0.40
N ARG A 315 34.78 -19.99 1.29
CA ARG A 315 36.09 -20.56 0.94
C ARG A 315 35.99 -22.00 0.43
N ASN A 316 34.95 -22.74 0.83
CA ASN A 316 34.66 -24.11 0.38
C ASN A 316 33.69 -24.15 -0.82
N ALA A 317 33.32 -23.00 -1.38
CA ALA A 317 32.50 -22.94 -2.58
C ALA A 317 33.20 -23.62 -3.76
N HIS A 318 32.40 -24.19 -4.64
CA HIS A 318 32.80 -24.77 -5.91
C HIS A 318 32.10 -24.02 -7.05
N ILE A 319 32.80 -23.75 -8.15
CA ILE A 319 32.27 -22.95 -9.27
C ILE A 319 31.11 -23.65 -10.00
N GLY A 320 31.09 -24.98 -10.00
CA GLY A 320 30.13 -25.77 -10.78
C GLY A 320 30.60 -26.03 -12.21
N GLY A 321 29.67 -26.37 -13.10
CA GLY A 321 29.93 -26.74 -14.49
C GLY A 321 28.68 -27.33 -15.14
N MET A 322 28.85 -27.98 -16.29
CA MET A 322 27.79 -28.71 -17.01
C MET A 322 26.55 -27.86 -17.34
N ILE A 323 26.77 -26.61 -17.74
CA ILE A 323 25.69 -25.77 -18.25
C ILE A 323 25.45 -26.13 -19.71
N GLU A 324 24.20 -26.40 -20.03
CA GLU A 324 23.78 -26.89 -21.34
C GLU A 324 22.61 -26.05 -21.87
N ILE A 325 22.53 -25.93 -23.20
CA ILE A 325 21.29 -25.57 -23.90
C ILE A 325 20.64 -26.88 -24.33
N HIS A 326 19.47 -27.22 -23.80
CA HIS A 326 18.91 -28.56 -23.95
C HIS A 326 17.40 -28.59 -24.18
N GLY A 327 16.89 -29.74 -24.62
CA GLY A 327 15.45 -30.01 -24.76
C GLY A 327 14.78 -30.36 -23.42
N GLY A 328 13.47 -30.57 -23.42
CA GLY A 328 12.69 -30.89 -22.22
C GLY A 328 12.17 -29.67 -21.45
N GLY A 329 12.23 -28.50 -22.08
CA GLY A 329 11.48 -27.30 -21.68
C GLY A 329 10.02 -27.33 -22.17
N GLY A 330 9.38 -26.17 -22.21
CA GLY A 330 7.94 -26.05 -22.55
C GLY A 330 7.01 -26.27 -21.36
N ARG A 331 7.50 -26.01 -20.14
CA ARG A 331 6.75 -26.07 -18.88
C ARG A 331 6.02 -24.77 -18.57
N GLY A 332 6.35 -23.68 -19.25
CA GLY A 332 5.82 -22.34 -19.04
C GLY A 332 6.40 -21.62 -17.82
N ILE A 333 7.43 -22.19 -17.18
CA ILE A 333 8.08 -21.62 -15.98
C ILE A 333 9.58 -21.91 -15.99
N ASP A 334 10.39 -21.02 -15.42
CA ASP A 334 11.81 -21.29 -15.16
C ASP A 334 11.97 -22.41 -14.12
N TRP A 335 12.81 -23.40 -14.40
CA TRP A 335 12.95 -24.58 -13.53
C TRP A 335 14.37 -25.17 -13.45
N THR A 336 15.28 -24.76 -14.33
CA THR A 336 16.59 -25.40 -14.41
C THR A 336 17.47 -25.01 -13.21
N GLU A 337 18.63 -25.66 -13.07
CA GLU A 337 19.66 -25.25 -12.11
C GLU A 337 20.71 -24.30 -12.69
N GLY A 338 20.42 -23.73 -13.87
CA GLY A 338 21.30 -22.79 -14.58
C GLY A 338 21.44 -23.07 -16.08
N CYS A 339 20.93 -24.20 -16.57
CA CYS A 339 20.82 -24.50 -18.00
C CYS A 339 19.78 -23.60 -18.72
N VAL A 340 19.77 -23.69 -20.04
CA VAL A 340 18.78 -23.05 -20.91
C VAL A 340 17.96 -24.15 -21.56
N ALA A 341 16.69 -24.28 -21.20
CA ALA A 341 15.80 -25.33 -21.68
C ALA A 341 14.88 -24.82 -22.80
N LEU A 342 14.74 -25.60 -23.87
CA LEU A 342 13.84 -25.37 -24.99
C LEU A 342 12.84 -26.52 -25.08
N GLU A 343 11.69 -26.29 -25.71
CA GLU A 343 10.85 -27.38 -26.19
C GLU A 343 11.63 -28.32 -27.11
N ASN A 344 11.30 -29.61 -27.08
CA ASN A 344 12.04 -30.62 -27.85
C ASN A 344 12.08 -30.31 -29.35
N ARG A 345 10.97 -29.83 -29.92
CA ARG A 345 10.87 -29.44 -31.32
C ARG A 345 11.81 -28.29 -31.67
N ASP A 346 11.87 -27.28 -30.81
CA ASP A 346 12.75 -26.13 -31.00
C ASP A 346 14.22 -26.51 -30.78
N MET A 347 14.49 -27.39 -29.81
CA MET A 347 15.81 -27.96 -29.60
C MET A 347 16.27 -28.77 -30.82
N ASP A 348 15.40 -29.51 -31.51
CA ASP A 348 15.76 -30.22 -32.74
C ASP A 348 16.23 -29.26 -33.83
N ASN A 349 15.50 -28.15 -34.01
CA ASN A 349 15.86 -27.10 -34.96
C ASN A 349 17.18 -26.42 -34.58
N LEU A 350 17.34 -26.01 -33.32
CA LEU A 350 18.55 -25.35 -32.84
C LEU A 350 19.76 -26.29 -32.95
N TYR A 351 19.61 -27.55 -32.54
CA TYR A 351 20.67 -28.54 -32.57
C TYR A 351 21.17 -28.82 -33.98
N ALA A 352 20.29 -28.80 -34.99
CA ALA A 352 20.68 -28.97 -36.39
C ALA A 352 21.51 -27.79 -36.94
N LEU A 353 21.28 -26.58 -36.43
CA LEU A 353 21.98 -25.36 -36.86
C LEU A 353 23.37 -25.20 -36.23
N CYS A 354 23.59 -25.78 -35.04
CA CYS A 354 24.82 -25.58 -34.28
C CYS A 354 25.88 -26.65 -34.53
N SER A 355 27.14 -26.28 -34.35
CA SER A 355 28.31 -27.17 -34.37
C SER A 355 29.14 -26.97 -33.10
N VAL A 356 30.05 -27.91 -32.82
CA VAL A 356 31.11 -27.66 -31.81
C VAL A 356 31.89 -26.42 -32.25
N GLY A 357 32.17 -25.53 -31.31
CA GLY A 357 32.78 -24.22 -31.56
C GLY A 357 31.80 -23.10 -31.90
N THR A 358 30.51 -23.39 -32.15
CA THR A 358 29.49 -22.33 -32.31
C THR A 358 29.49 -21.44 -31.07
N PRO A 359 29.70 -20.12 -31.22
CA PRO A 359 29.74 -19.21 -30.10
C PRO A 359 28.32 -18.96 -29.58
N VAL A 360 28.23 -18.76 -28.26
CA VAL A 360 27.01 -18.49 -27.52
C VAL A 360 27.26 -17.31 -26.61
N ALA A 361 26.44 -16.27 -26.69
CA ALA A 361 26.37 -15.24 -25.68
C ALA A 361 25.15 -15.47 -24.81
N ILE A 362 25.30 -15.31 -23.51
CA ILE A 362 24.16 -15.21 -22.60
C ILE A 362 24.21 -13.82 -21.97
N VAL A 363 23.14 -13.07 -22.14
CA VAL A 363 23.02 -11.67 -21.72
C VAL A 363 21.81 -11.49 -20.81
N GLY A 364 21.85 -10.48 -19.95
CA GLY A 364 20.72 -10.17 -19.09
C GLY A 364 19.52 -9.66 -19.89
N SER A 365 19.70 -8.60 -20.67
CA SER A 365 18.68 -8.11 -21.60
C SER A 365 19.28 -7.33 -22.78
N LEU A 366 18.59 -7.38 -23.93
CA LEU A 366 18.82 -6.53 -25.10
C LEU A 366 17.81 -5.37 -25.19
N THR A 367 16.86 -5.30 -24.26
CA THR A 367 15.92 -4.18 -24.13
C THR A 367 16.33 -3.35 -22.91
N PRO A 368 16.39 -2.02 -23.00
CA PRO A 368 16.77 -1.20 -21.85
C PRO A 368 15.69 -1.23 -20.76
N LEU A 369 16.09 -0.91 -19.53
CA LEU A 369 15.24 -0.98 -18.34
C LEU A 369 13.97 -0.14 -18.50
N GLU A 370 14.12 1.06 -19.03
CA GLU A 370 13.07 2.07 -19.18
C GLU A 370 11.93 1.56 -20.07
N LYS A 371 12.30 0.88 -21.16
CA LYS A 371 11.36 0.29 -22.12
C LYS A 371 10.70 -0.99 -21.60
N ILE A 372 11.35 -1.75 -20.73
CA ILE A 372 10.79 -3.00 -20.18
C ILE A 372 9.65 -2.72 -19.21
N PHE A 373 9.80 -1.65 -18.41
CA PHE A 373 8.88 -1.32 -17.32
C PHE A 373 8.05 -0.07 -17.60
N ASN A 374 8.01 0.38 -18.86
CA ASN A 374 7.30 1.59 -19.29
C ASN A 374 7.57 2.79 -18.36
N LEU A 375 8.83 2.97 -17.94
CA LEU A 375 9.24 4.05 -17.05
C LEU A 375 9.39 5.39 -17.77
N GLU A 376 9.19 5.40 -19.10
CA GLU A 376 9.22 6.61 -19.94
C GLU A 376 7.94 7.45 -19.81
N GLU A 377 6.89 6.99 -19.09
CA GLU A 377 5.60 7.70 -18.96
C GLU A 377 5.30 8.25 -17.54
N VAL A 378 6.32 8.49 -16.70
CA VAL A 378 6.11 9.00 -15.33
C VAL A 378 6.93 10.27 -15.02
N GLU A 379 7.29 11.06 -16.04
CA GLU A 379 7.80 12.44 -15.86
C GLU A 379 6.72 13.50 -16.07
#